data_AF-A0AAU8S5E5-F1
#
_entry.id   AF-A0AAU8S5E5-F1
#
_cell.length_a   1.000
_cell.length_b   1.000
_cell.length_c   1.000
_cell.angle_alpha   90.00
_cell.angle_beta   90.00
_cell.angle_gamma   90.00
#
_symmetry.space_group_name_H-M   'P 1'
#
loop_
_entity.id
_entity.type
_entity.pdbx_description
1 polymer ?
#
loop_
_entity_poly.entity_id
_entity_poly.type
_entity_poly.pdbx_seq_one_letter_code
_entity_poly.pdbx_strand_id
1 'polypeptide(L)'
;MSALFSLVAVYVLVCALHKQIKKYASVCYLGSACVSVAVVCVVWSGATKGNFGVRVLLHPLTSASFSTAIFTFVMCASVLKNGLLKQRVMGLRAELAITAAILTLGHNIAHGRDYLVRLCGSPGDLSTGFLVAGAVSMVLVLLMSILAVTSFKVVRRRMGAKTWKRVQRLAYLFYGLTYVHLSFILLPTALRGYIPSVVSYVLYTVIFATYALLRVRKALGKRKGACALCSAAVAVSFVAFVLGASHMVRHTRRAHTERTTRAKARKCSPAEMKDGVYEASAQGHNGKLSLRVTISQGRIEAVTVVGHSDDDPYASWAVEGVSAAIVGAQSTDVDVVSEATSTSEAIIRAVEKILQQPQP
;
A
#
# COMPACT_ATOMS: atom_id res chain seq x y z
N MET A 1 1.98 -3.41 7.80
CA MET A 1 2.74 -2.94 8.98
C MET A 1 3.23 -1.49 8.83
N SER A 2 3.73 -1.10 7.65
CA SER A 2 4.19 0.27 7.35
C SER A 2 3.17 1.37 7.68
N ALA A 3 1.88 1.17 7.38
CA ALA A 3 0.84 2.16 7.68
C ALA A 3 0.72 2.50 9.18
N LEU A 4 0.75 1.50 10.07
CA LEU A 4 0.72 1.70 11.52
C LEU A 4 1.98 2.41 12.02
N PHE A 5 3.14 1.93 11.56
CA PHE A 5 4.43 2.55 11.89
C PHE A 5 4.46 4.03 11.48
N SER A 6 4.01 4.34 10.26
CA SER A 6 3.92 5.72 9.76
C SER A 6 2.99 6.59 10.59
N LEU A 7 1.84 6.09 11.02
CA LEU A 7 0.93 6.86 11.90
C LEU A 7 1.57 7.17 13.25
N VAL A 8 2.27 6.21 13.86
CA VAL A 8 2.99 6.41 15.12
C VAL A 8 4.16 7.38 14.94
N ALA A 9 4.96 7.21 13.89
CA ALA A 9 6.09 8.08 13.57
C ALA A 9 5.63 9.54 13.38
N VAL A 10 4.55 9.75 12.61
CA VAL A 10 3.97 11.09 12.42
C VAL A 10 3.42 11.66 13.73
N TYR A 11 2.76 10.84 14.56
CA TYR A 11 2.28 11.28 15.88
C TYR A 11 3.42 11.80 16.76
N VAL A 12 4.52 11.04 16.85
CA VAL A 12 5.71 11.42 17.61
C VAL A 12 6.32 12.69 17.05
N LEU A 13 6.50 12.77 15.72
CA LEU A 13 7.07 13.94 15.04
C LEU A 13 6.24 15.21 15.29
N VAL A 14 4.92 15.13 15.17
CA VAL A 14 4.02 16.26 15.45
C VAL A 14 4.08 16.65 16.93
N CYS A 15 4.20 15.71 17.85
CA CYS A 15 4.23 16.00 19.28
C CYS A 15 5.57 16.59 19.74
N ALA A 16 6.68 16.04 19.27
CA ALA A 16 8.03 16.44 19.68
C ALA A 16 8.49 17.72 18.95
N LEU A 17 8.25 17.80 17.65
CA LEU A 17 8.84 18.84 16.79
C LEU A 17 7.87 19.97 16.43
N HIS A 18 6.70 20.05 17.07
CA HIS A 18 5.65 21.03 16.72
C HIS A 18 6.18 22.47 16.53
N LYS A 19 6.96 22.96 17.52
CA LYS A 19 7.51 24.32 17.51
C LYS A 19 8.56 24.49 16.42
N GLN A 20 9.42 23.47 16.22
CA GLN A 20 10.50 23.50 15.25
C GLN A 20 9.98 23.48 13.82
N ILE A 21 9.00 22.61 13.52
CA ILE A 21 8.35 22.56 12.20
C ILE A 21 7.73 23.91 11.85
N LYS A 22 7.13 24.59 12.83
CA LYS A 22 6.53 25.91 12.60
C LYS A 22 7.55 27.00 12.35
N LYS A 23 8.64 27.00 13.13
CA LYS A 23 9.70 28.02 13.05
C LYS A 23 10.53 27.86 11.78
N TYR A 24 10.89 26.64 11.41
CA TYR A 24 11.77 26.31 10.30
C TYR A 24 11.04 25.61 9.14
N ALA A 25 9.81 26.04 8.85
CA ALA A 25 8.95 25.39 7.85
C ALA A 25 9.62 25.28 6.46
N SER A 26 10.33 26.32 6.01
CA SER A 26 11.05 26.30 4.73
C SER A 26 12.14 25.22 4.67
N VAL A 27 12.84 25.00 5.79
CA VAL A 27 13.86 23.94 5.92
C VAL A 27 13.20 22.57 5.89
N CYS A 28 12.05 22.41 6.54
CA CYS A 28 11.27 21.17 6.46
C CYS A 28 10.82 20.86 5.02
N TYR A 29 10.39 21.88 4.26
CA TYR A 29 10.01 21.69 2.87
C TYR A 29 11.19 21.28 2.01
N LEU A 30 12.32 21.99 2.14
CA LEU A 30 13.54 21.67 1.40
C LEU A 30 14.05 20.27 1.75
N GLY A 31 14.09 19.92 3.05
CA GLY A 31 14.46 18.59 3.51
C GLY A 31 13.54 17.51 2.94
N SER A 32 12.22 17.72 2.92
CA SER A 32 11.29 16.77 2.31
C SER A 32 11.50 16.63 0.79
N ALA A 33 11.87 17.71 0.09
CA ALA A 33 12.19 17.66 -1.32
C ALA A 33 13.49 16.89 -1.58
N CYS A 34 14.54 17.13 -0.79
CA CYS A 34 15.79 16.38 -0.85
C CYS A 34 15.57 14.89 -0.61
N VAL A 35 14.76 14.53 0.41
CA VAL A 35 14.38 13.14 0.69
C VAL A 35 13.61 12.54 -0.49
N SER A 36 12.63 13.25 -1.05
CA SER A 36 11.89 12.80 -2.24
C SER A 36 12.82 12.50 -3.41
N VAL A 37 13.75 13.42 -3.72
CA VAL A 37 14.72 13.24 -4.81
C VAL A 37 15.63 12.04 -4.54
N ALA A 38 16.16 11.90 -3.31
CA ALA A 38 17.00 10.77 -2.94
C ALA A 38 16.28 9.43 -3.09
N VAL A 39 15.01 9.35 -2.65
CA VAL A 39 14.19 8.14 -2.81
C VAL A 39 13.98 7.82 -4.29
N VAL A 40 13.67 8.83 -5.12
CA VAL A 40 13.51 8.65 -6.57
C VAL A 40 14.80 8.08 -7.19
N CYS A 41 15.97 8.66 -6.87
CA CYS A 41 17.26 8.18 -7.37
C CYS A 41 17.56 6.74 -6.91
N VAL A 42 17.27 6.39 -5.66
CA VAL A 42 17.47 5.03 -5.12
C VAL A 42 16.54 4.01 -5.79
N VAL A 43 15.28 4.37 -6.03
CA VAL A 43 14.32 3.51 -6.73
C VAL A 43 14.75 3.29 -8.17
N TRP A 44 15.13 4.36 -8.90
CA TRP A 44 15.51 4.28 -10.31
C TRP A 44 16.86 3.61 -10.57
N SER A 45 17.82 3.75 -9.64
CA SER A 45 19.09 3.01 -9.70
C SER A 45 18.92 1.52 -9.41
N GLY A 46 17.77 1.11 -8.86
CA GLY A 46 17.56 -0.27 -8.43
C GLY A 46 18.35 -0.63 -7.17
N ALA A 47 18.88 0.33 -6.41
CA ALA A 47 19.63 0.04 -5.17
C ALA A 47 18.76 -0.59 -4.05
N THR A 48 17.44 -0.59 -4.21
CA THR A 48 16.51 -1.37 -3.36
C THR A 48 16.53 -2.88 -3.67
N LYS A 49 17.11 -3.27 -4.80
CA LYS A 49 17.35 -4.67 -5.21
C LYS A 49 18.53 -5.22 -4.39
N GLY A 50 18.30 -6.28 -3.61
CA GLY A 50 19.34 -6.98 -2.83
C GLY A 50 19.70 -6.44 -1.43
N ASN A 51 19.44 -5.17 -1.11
CA ASN A 51 19.79 -4.62 0.22
C ASN A 51 18.57 -4.51 1.16
N PHE A 52 18.43 -5.48 2.06
CA PHE A 52 17.33 -5.55 3.03
C PHE A 52 17.24 -4.31 3.93
N GLY A 53 18.37 -3.79 4.41
CA GLY A 53 18.40 -2.62 5.30
C GLY A 53 17.86 -1.35 4.63
N VAL A 54 18.30 -1.09 3.41
CA VAL A 54 17.80 0.04 2.60
C VAL A 54 16.31 -0.12 2.31
N ARG A 55 15.86 -1.34 2.01
CA ARG A 55 14.45 -1.64 1.74
C ARG A 55 13.56 -1.35 2.94
N VAL A 56 13.90 -1.85 4.12
CA VAL A 56 13.10 -1.65 5.35
C VAL A 56 13.03 -0.17 5.71
N LEU A 57 14.16 0.55 5.59
CA LEU A 57 14.24 1.97 5.93
C LEU A 57 13.41 2.84 4.98
N LEU A 58 13.47 2.58 3.68
CA LEU A 58 12.81 3.42 2.67
C LEU A 58 11.36 3.00 2.38
N HIS A 59 10.94 1.81 2.80
CA HIS A 59 9.60 1.27 2.53
C HIS A 59 8.43 2.22 2.91
N PRO A 60 8.44 2.93 4.06
CA PRO A 60 7.38 3.89 4.37
C PRO A 60 7.27 5.07 3.38
N LEU A 61 8.38 5.43 2.73
CA LEU A 61 8.47 6.50 1.74
C LEU A 61 8.11 5.99 0.34
N THR A 62 8.63 4.82 -0.05
CA THR A 62 8.31 4.21 -1.36
C THR A 62 6.88 3.72 -1.45
N SER A 63 6.24 3.29 -0.35
CA SER A 63 4.81 2.90 -0.37
C SER A 63 3.83 4.06 -0.16
N ALA A 64 4.31 5.31 -0.14
CA ALA A 64 3.57 6.53 0.23
C ALA A 64 2.91 6.53 1.62
N SER A 65 3.05 5.46 2.41
CA SER A 65 2.38 5.27 3.70
C SER A 65 2.69 6.41 4.68
N PHE A 66 3.91 6.95 4.65
CA PHE A 66 4.30 8.09 5.49
C PHE A 66 3.57 9.38 5.10
N SER A 67 3.49 9.70 3.81
CA SER A 67 2.76 10.87 3.29
C SER A 67 1.25 10.76 3.56
N THR A 68 0.66 9.58 3.33
CA THR A 68 -0.75 9.31 3.63
C THR A 68 -1.04 9.45 5.13
N ALA A 69 -0.12 9.06 6.00
CA ALA A 69 -0.24 9.28 7.44
C ALA A 69 -0.28 10.78 7.78
N ILE A 70 0.60 11.60 7.20
CA ILE A 70 0.57 13.06 7.41
C ILE A 70 -0.76 13.65 6.93
N PHE A 71 -1.23 13.31 5.73
CA PHE A 71 -2.54 13.75 5.23
C PHE A 71 -3.70 13.33 6.13
N THR A 72 -3.64 12.12 6.67
CA THR A 72 -4.62 11.59 7.63
C THR A 72 -4.66 12.43 8.90
N PHE A 73 -3.51 12.82 9.45
CA PHE A 73 -3.47 13.72 10.62
C PHE A 73 -4.08 15.09 10.32
N VAL A 74 -3.72 15.68 9.17
CA VAL A 74 -4.28 16.97 8.71
C VAL A 74 -5.80 16.89 8.55
N MET A 75 -6.31 15.78 8.01
CA MET A 75 -7.73 15.51 7.83
C MET A 75 -8.46 15.37 9.18
N CYS A 76 -7.99 14.45 10.03
CA CYS A 76 -8.62 14.09 11.30
C CYS A 76 -8.65 15.25 12.30
N ALA A 77 -7.61 16.09 12.34
CA ALA A 77 -7.56 17.25 13.23
C ALA A 77 -8.73 18.23 13.05
N SER A 78 -9.35 18.25 11.87
CA SER A 78 -10.52 19.11 11.59
C SER A 78 -11.79 18.70 12.35
N VAL A 79 -11.83 17.49 12.90
CA VAL A 79 -13.00 16.89 13.56
C VAL A 79 -12.76 16.48 15.01
N LEU A 80 -11.50 16.46 15.46
CA LEU A 80 -11.17 16.20 16.86
C LEU A 80 -11.82 17.22 17.83
N LYS A 81 -12.12 16.75 19.04
CA LYS A 81 -12.50 17.60 20.18
C LYS A 81 -11.35 18.56 20.52
N ASN A 82 -11.67 19.67 21.18
CA ASN A 82 -10.64 20.62 21.61
C ASN A 82 -9.66 19.93 22.55
N GLY A 83 -8.37 20.02 22.22
CA GLY A 83 -7.30 19.34 22.93
C GLY A 83 -5.95 19.65 22.30
N LEU A 84 -4.89 19.21 22.97
CA LEU A 84 -3.50 19.53 22.63
C LEU A 84 -3.10 19.04 21.23
N LEU A 85 -3.50 17.82 20.85
CA LEU A 85 -3.22 17.28 19.52
C LEU A 85 -3.87 18.12 18.41
N LYS A 86 -5.14 18.50 18.60
CA LYS A 86 -5.85 19.36 17.64
C LYS A 86 -5.17 20.71 17.49
N GLN A 87 -4.82 21.36 18.59
CA GLN A 87 -4.14 22.67 18.56
C GLN A 87 -2.80 22.58 17.82
N ARG A 88 -1.99 21.54 18.12
CA ARG A 88 -0.70 21.33 17.46
C ARG A 88 -0.83 21.09 15.97
N VAL A 89 -1.69 20.15 15.56
CA VAL A 89 -1.89 19.82 14.14
C VAL A 89 -2.53 20.99 13.38
N MET A 90 -3.55 21.63 13.93
CA MET A 90 -4.19 22.79 13.29
C MET A 90 -3.25 23.99 13.17
N GLY A 91 -2.32 24.15 14.12
CA GLY A 91 -1.27 25.16 14.08
C GLY A 91 -0.21 24.92 13.02
N LEU A 92 -0.10 23.69 12.50
CA LEU A 92 0.85 23.24 11.46
C LEU A 92 0.14 22.77 10.19
N ARG A 93 -1.15 23.08 10.05
CA ARG A 93 -2.01 22.42 9.04
C ARG A 93 -1.47 22.58 7.62
N ALA A 94 -1.02 23.78 7.26
CA ALA A 94 -0.51 24.07 5.93
C ALA A 94 0.89 23.46 5.74
N GLU A 95 1.72 23.57 6.77
CA GLU A 95 3.09 23.05 6.79
C GLU A 95 3.11 21.52 6.59
N LEU A 96 2.26 20.79 7.31
CA LEU A 96 2.11 19.34 7.17
C LEU A 96 1.54 18.95 5.80
N ALA A 97 0.55 19.68 5.29
CA ALA A 97 -0.05 19.39 4.00
C ALA A 97 0.93 19.60 2.82
N ILE A 98 1.75 20.66 2.87
CA ILE A 98 2.79 20.92 1.86
C ILE A 98 3.87 19.84 1.92
N THR A 99 4.33 19.49 3.13
CA THR A 99 5.34 18.44 3.32
C THR A 99 4.84 17.09 2.80
N ALA A 100 3.60 16.72 3.12
CA ALA A 100 2.97 15.49 2.61
C ALA A 100 2.85 15.51 1.08
N ALA A 101 2.50 16.66 0.49
CA ALA A 101 2.40 16.79 -0.96
C ALA A 101 3.75 16.60 -1.66
N ILE A 102 4.84 17.19 -1.13
CA ILE A 102 6.20 17.01 -1.69
C ILE A 102 6.63 15.54 -1.64
N LEU A 103 6.39 14.86 -0.53
CA LEU A 103 6.72 13.44 -0.38
C LEU A 103 5.85 12.55 -1.29
N THR A 104 4.57 12.88 -1.44
CA THR A 104 3.66 12.15 -2.34
C THR A 104 4.03 12.36 -3.81
N LEU A 105 4.45 13.56 -4.21
CA LEU A 105 4.99 13.81 -5.55
C LEU A 105 6.25 12.98 -5.80
N GLY A 106 7.15 12.88 -4.81
CA GLY A 106 8.32 11.99 -4.90
C GLY A 106 7.95 10.54 -5.18
N HIS A 107 6.98 10.00 -4.43
CA HIS A 107 6.44 8.65 -4.67
C HIS A 107 5.85 8.50 -6.08
N ASN A 108 5.05 9.47 -6.51
CA ASN A 108 4.41 9.44 -7.83
C ASN A 108 5.44 9.51 -8.97
N ILE A 109 6.54 10.25 -8.79
CA ILE A 109 7.63 10.29 -9.79
C ILE A 109 8.40 8.97 -9.77
N ALA A 110 8.69 8.42 -8.58
CA ALA A 110 9.42 7.17 -8.45
C ALA A 110 8.73 6.00 -9.17
N HIS A 111 7.42 5.83 -8.96
CA HIS A 111 6.62 4.72 -9.53
C HIS A 111 5.86 5.08 -10.81
N GLY A 112 5.69 6.37 -11.10
CA GLY A 112 4.92 6.84 -12.26
C GLY A 112 5.54 6.45 -13.58
N ARG A 113 6.87 6.30 -13.65
CA ARG A 113 7.58 5.82 -14.86
C ARG A 113 7.06 4.44 -15.28
N ASP A 114 7.07 3.48 -14.37
CA ASP A 114 6.66 2.09 -14.65
C ASP A 114 5.19 2.03 -15.08
N TYR A 115 4.35 2.84 -14.41
CA TYR A 115 2.93 2.94 -14.74
C TYR A 115 2.69 3.55 -16.13
N LEU A 116 3.34 4.67 -16.45
CA LEU A 116 3.19 5.36 -17.74
C LEU A 116 3.71 4.51 -18.91
N VAL A 117 4.84 3.84 -18.73
CA VAL A 117 5.38 2.92 -19.74
C VAL A 117 4.39 1.79 -20.04
N ARG A 118 3.78 1.18 -19.00
CA ARG A 118 2.76 0.14 -19.20
C ARG A 118 1.50 0.65 -19.89
N LEU A 119 1.04 1.85 -19.53
CA LEU A 119 -0.16 2.45 -20.12
C LEU A 119 0.01 2.76 -21.61
N CYS A 120 1.21 3.21 -22.02
CA CYS A 120 1.51 3.55 -23.41
C CYS A 120 1.97 2.34 -24.24
N GLY A 121 2.61 1.35 -23.64
CA GLY A 121 3.18 0.19 -24.34
C GLY A 121 2.16 -0.93 -24.60
N SER A 122 1.47 -1.40 -23.54
CA SER A 122 0.59 -2.57 -23.62
C SER A 122 -0.68 -2.36 -22.79
N PRO A 123 -1.58 -1.43 -23.18
CA PRO A 123 -2.79 -1.15 -22.41
C PRO A 123 -3.74 -2.35 -22.29
N GLY A 124 -3.66 -3.31 -23.21
CA GLY A 124 -4.49 -4.53 -23.23
C GLY A 124 -4.17 -5.56 -22.13
N ASP A 125 -2.98 -5.51 -21.54
CA ASP A 125 -2.54 -6.46 -20.51
C ASP A 125 -2.88 -6.00 -19.08
N LEU A 126 -3.42 -4.80 -18.92
CA LEU A 126 -3.71 -4.19 -17.63
C LEU A 126 -5.11 -4.59 -17.14
N SER A 127 -5.19 -5.07 -15.90
CA SER A 127 -6.48 -5.30 -15.24
C SER A 127 -7.29 -4.00 -15.18
N THR A 128 -8.60 -4.08 -15.41
CA THR A 128 -9.52 -2.94 -15.35
C THR A 128 -9.39 -2.13 -14.05
N GLY A 129 -9.16 -2.82 -12.92
CA GLY A 129 -8.97 -2.15 -11.63
C GLY A 129 -7.70 -1.28 -11.58
N PHE A 130 -6.65 -1.70 -12.27
CA PHE A 130 -5.40 -0.95 -12.35
C PHE A 130 -5.57 0.31 -13.20
N LEU A 131 -6.21 0.20 -14.36
CA LEU A 131 -6.54 1.34 -15.23
C LEU A 131 -7.38 2.39 -14.49
N VAL A 132 -8.41 1.96 -13.77
CA VAL A 132 -9.25 2.85 -12.95
C VAL A 132 -8.43 3.50 -11.83
N ALA A 133 -7.58 2.74 -11.14
CA ALA A 133 -6.73 3.28 -10.07
C ALA A 133 -5.76 4.36 -10.59
N GLY A 134 -5.20 4.19 -11.78
CA GLY A 134 -4.34 5.20 -12.41
C GLY A 134 -5.09 6.46 -12.82
N ALA A 135 -6.27 6.32 -13.41
CA ALA A 135 -7.12 7.48 -13.76
C ALA A 135 -7.48 8.30 -12.52
N VAL A 136 -7.87 7.63 -11.43
CA VAL A 136 -8.13 8.28 -10.13
C VAL A 136 -6.86 8.95 -9.58
N SER A 137 -5.70 8.32 -9.73
CA SER A 137 -4.40 8.88 -9.30
C SER A 137 -4.09 10.20 -10.02
N MET A 138 -4.31 10.29 -11.33
CA MET A 138 -4.09 11.53 -12.09
C MET A 138 -4.94 12.70 -11.56
N VAL A 139 -6.21 12.44 -11.27
CA VAL A 139 -7.10 13.43 -10.64
C VAL A 139 -6.60 13.82 -9.26
N LEU A 140 -6.14 12.84 -8.45
CA LEU A 140 -5.59 13.09 -7.12
C LEU A 140 -4.33 13.96 -7.16
N VAL A 141 -3.41 13.71 -8.10
CA VAL A 141 -2.18 14.52 -8.27
C VAL A 141 -2.52 15.97 -8.62
N LEU A 142 -3.48 16.17 -9.53
CA LEU A 142 -3.96 17.51 -9.89
C LEU A 142 -4.56 18.23 -8.68
N LEU A 143 -5.49 17.59 -7.98
CA LEU A 143 -6.14 18.15 -6.79
C LEU A 143 -5.12 18.47 -5.69
N MET A 144 -4.19 17.54 -5.43
CA MET A 144 -3.14 17.72 -4.44
C MET A 144 -2.25 18.92 -4.77
N SER A 145 -1.84 19.06 -6.03
CA SER A 145 -0.98 20.15 -6.48
C SER A 145 -1.67 21.50 -6.29
N ILE A 146 -2.95 21.63 -6.66
CA ILE A 146 -3.75 22.84 -6.45
C ILE A 146 -3.84 23.17 -4.95
N LEU A 147 -4.15 22.17 -4.11
CA LEU A 147 -4.29 22.34 -2.66
C LEU A 147 -2.96 22.71 -1.98
N ALA A 148 -1.86 22.12 -2.43
CA ALA A 148 -0.52 22.38 -1.92
C ALA A 148 -0.04 23.80 -2.29
N VAL A 149 -0.14 24.17 -3.57
CA VAL A 149 0.23 25.52 -4.06
C VAL A 149 -0.57 26.59 -3.33
N THR A 150 -1.88 26.40 -3.15
CA THR A 150 -2.73 27.37 -2.43
C THR A 150 -2.54 27.38 -0.91
N SER A 151 -1.75 26.44 -0.36
CA SER A 151 -1.40 26.39 1.06
C SER A 151 -0.16 27.24 1.39
N PHE A 152 0.67 27.59 0.42
CA PHE A 152 1.83 28.47 0.65
C PHE A 152 1.39 29.84 1.16
N LYS A 153 2.09 30.36 2.17
CA LYS A 153 1.77 31.66 2.79
C LYS A 153 1.77 32.80 1.76
N VAL A 154 2.70 32.76 0.79
CA VAL A 154 2.80 33.75 -0.28
C VAL A 154 1.54 33.75 -1.16
N VAL A 155 1.10 32.58 -1.62
CA VAL A 155 -0.09 32.43 -2.47
C VAL A 155 -1.35 32.77 -1.68
N ARG A 156 -1.46 32.27 -0.43
CA ARG A 156 -2.60 32.55 0.45
C ARG A 156 -2.80 34.04 0.70
N ARG A 157 -1.73 34.82 0.90
CA ARG A 157 -1.84 36.28 1.14
C ARG A 157 -2.36 37.03 -0.10
N ARG A 158 -2.15 36.49 -1.30
CA ARG A 158 -2.61 37.08 -2.57
C ARG A 158 -4.04 36.68 -2.94
N MET A 159 -4.66 35.74 -2.24
CA MET A 159 -5.99 35.23 -2.56
C MET A 159 -7.05 35.69 -1.56
N GLY A 160 -8.21 36.14 -2.06
CA GLY A 160 -9.35 36.50 -1.23
C GLY A 160 -9.83 35.34 -0.35
N ALA A 161 -10.18 35.62 0.91
CA ALA A 161 -10.49 34.59 1.91
C ALA A 161 -11.67 33.67 1.51
N LYS A 162 -12.67 34.21 0.79
CA LYS A 162 -13.82 33.42 0.28
C LYS A 162 -13.38 32.42 -0.79
N THR A 163 -12.56 32.87 -1.75
CA THR A 163 -12.00 32.04 -2.83
C THR A 163 -11.08 30.97 -2.26
N TRP A 164 -10.18 31.34 -1.33
CA TRP A 164 -9.30 30.39 -0.65
C TRP A 164 -10.09 29.28 0.05
N LYS A 165 -11.15 29.63 0.79
CA LYS A 165 -12.02 28.64 1.43
C LYS A 165 -12.75 27.75 0.42
N ARG A 166 -13.13 28.26 -0.76
CA ARG A 166 -13.76 27.47 -1.83
C ARG A 166 -12.77 26.46 -2.41
N VAL A 167 -11.55 26.88 -2.74
CA VAL A 167 -10.50 25.98 -3.25
C VAL A 167 -10.14 24.92 -2.20
N GLN A 168 -9.96 25.32 -0.94
CA GLN A 168 -9.61 24.40 0.13
C GLN A 168 -10.73 23.42 0.51
N ARG A 169 -11.98 23.62 0.03
CA ARG A 169 -13.04 22.60 0.13
C ARG A 169 -12.82 21.42 -0.81
N LEU A 170 -12.02 21.59 -1.87
CA LEU A 170 -11.60 20.47 -2.73
C LEU A 170 -10.80 19.41 -1.96
N ALA A 171 -10.27 19.73 -0.78
CA ALA A 171 -9.65 18.76 0.11
C ALA A 171 -10.61 17.61 0.49
N TYR A 172 -11.92 17.85 0.59
CA TYR A 172 -12.89 16.77 0.87
C TYR A 172 -12.98 15.78 -0.28
N LEU A 173 -12.98 16.29 -1.51
CA LEU A 173 -12.95 15.47 -2.71
C LEU A 173 -11.64 14.69 -2.80
N PHE A 174 -10.50 15.35 -2.54
CA PHE A 174 -9.18 14.71 -2.47
C PHE A 174 -9.15 13.56 -1.46
N TYR A 175 -9.63 13.75 -0.23
CA TYR A 175 -9.66 12.68 0.78
C TYR A 175 -10.58 11.51 0.37
N GLY A 176 -11.76 11.81 -0.17
CA GLY A 176 -12.68 10.78 -0.67
C GLY A 176 -12.06 9.94 -1.78
N LEU A 177 -11.50 10.58 -2.80
CA LEU A 177 -10.80 9.92 -3.90
C LEU A 177 -9.56 9.15 -3.43
N THR A 178 -8.85 9.66 -2.41
CA THR A 178 -7.69 8.96 -1.84
C THR A 178 -8.12 7.61 -1.25
N TYR A 179 -9.25 7.55 -0.54
CA TYR A 179 -9.78 6.29 -0.02
C TYR A 179 -10.20 5.32 -1.14
N VAL A 180 -10.85 5.83 -2.19
CA VAL A 180 -11.21 5.04 -3.36
C VAL A 180 -9.96 4.45 -4.02
N HIS A 181 -8.95 5.28 -4.26
CA HIS A 181 -7.66 4.86 -4.83
C HIS A 181 -6.97 3.77 -3.98
N LEU A 182 -6.86 3.99 -2.67
CA LEU A 182 -6.31 2.99 -1.74
C LEU A 182 -7.12 1.68 -1.76
N SER A 183 -8.44 1.78 -1.89
CA SER A 183 -9.32 0.60 -1.95
C SER A 183 -9.06 -0.22 -3.22
N PHE A 184 -8.91 0.41 -4.38
CA PHE A 184 -8.61 -0.32 -5.63
C PHE A 184 -7.27 -1.04 -5.60
N ILE A 185 -6.27 -0.50 -4.89
CA ILE A 185 -4.94 -1.13 -4.77
C ILE A 185 -4.92 -2.22 -3.70
N LEU A 186 -5.49 -1.94 -2.52
CA LEU A 186 -5.39 -2.84 -1.37
C LEU A 186 -6.44 -3.95 -1.37
N LEU A 187 -7.64 -3.71 -1.87
CA LEU A 187 -8.75 -4.67 -1.76
C LEU A 187 -8.50 -5.97 -2.55
N PRO A 188 -8.08 -5.96 -3.83
CA PRO A 188 -7.80 -7.21 -4.54
C PRO A 188 -6.73 -8.06 -3.84
N THR A 189 -5.69 -7.40 -3.34
CA THR A 189 -4.59 -8.03 -2.60
C THR A 189 -5.05 -8.56 -1.24
N ALA A 190 -5.96 -7.85 -0.56
CA ALA A 190 -6.57 -8.27 0.70
C ALA A 190 -7.51 -9.47 0.52
N LEU A 191 -8.32 -9.49 -0.53
CA LEU A 191 -9.23 -10.60 -0.87
C LEU A 191 -8.46 -11.89 -1.21
N ARG A 192 -7.26 -11.76 -1.76
CA ARG A 192 -6.34 -12.90 -1.99
C ARG A 192 -5.72 -13.46 -0.70
N GLY A 193 -5.93 -12.80 0.44
CA GLY A 193 -5.45 -13.26 1.74
C GLY A 193 -4.07 -12.73 2.15
N TYR A 194 -3.59 -11.63 1.57
CA TYR A 194 -2.31 -11.06 2.01
C TYR A 194 -2.50 -10.22 3.28
N ILE A 195 -2.03 -10.74 4.41
CA ILE A 195 -2.25 -10.18 5.75
C ILE A 195 -1.85 -8.70 5.85
N PRO A 196 -0.67 -8.24 5.36
CA PRO A 196 -0.30 -6.83 5.44
C PRO A 196 -1.25 -5.89 4.68
N SER A 197 -1.77 -6.31 3.53
CA SER A 197 -2.79 -5.53 2.80
C SER A 197 -4.14 -5.56 3.51
N VAL A 198 -4.54 -6.71 4.08
CA VAL A 198 -5.76 -6.78 4.90
C VAL A 198 -5.67 -5.81 6.08
N VAL A 199 -4.58 -5.84 6.85
CA VAL A 199 -4.39 -4.96 8.01
C VAL A 199 -4.43 -3.50 7.59
N SER A 200 -3.74 -3.14 6.50
CA SER A 200 -3.68 -1.75 6.02
C SER A 200 -5.03 -1.29 5.49
N TYR A 201 -5.74 -2.13 4.74
CA TYR A 201 -7.07 -1.85 4.22
C TYR A 201 -8.06 -1.58 5.36
N VAL A 202 -8.13 -2.48 6.34
CA VAL A 202 -9.02 -2.36 7.50
C VAL A 202 -8.71 -1.09 8.29
N LEU A 203 -7.43 -0.81 8.54
CA LEU A 203 -6.99 0.40 9.24
C LEU A 203 -7.45 1.66 8.51
N TYR A 204 -7.19 1.78 7.20
CA TYR A 204 -7.58 2.96 6.44
C TYR A 204 -9.11 3.09 6.34
N THR A 205 -9.85 2.00 6.12
CA THR A 205 -11.31 2.06 6.11
C THR A 205 -11.85 2.53 7.46
N VAL A 206 -11.32 2.04 8.58
CA VAL A 206 -11.73 2.49 9.92
C VAL A 206 -11.48 3.99 10.09
N ILE A 207 -10.30 4.47 9.71
CA ILE A 207 -9.91 5.88 9.82
C ILE A 207 -10.83 6.77 8.96
N PHE A 208 -10.99 6.45 7.68
CA PHE A 208 -11.77 7.26 6.74
C PHE A 208 -13.27 7.20 7.04
N ALA A 209 -13.80 6.03 7.43
CA ALA A 209 -15.19 5.90 7.86
C ALA A 209 -15.46 6.71 9.14
N THR A 210 -14.59 6.62 10.14
CA THR A 210 -14.70 7.42 11.38
C THR A 210 -14.64 8.91 11.09
N TYR A 211 -13.74 9.34 10.20
CA TYR A 211 -13.67 10.73 9.77
C TYR A 211 -14.96 11.18 9.07
N ALA A 212 -15.45 10.42 8.09
CA ALA A 212 -16.68 10.73 7.36
C ALA A 212 -17.89 10.83 8.30
N LEU A 213 -18.01 9.88 9.22
CA LEU A 213 -18.98 9.85 10.32
C LEU A 213 -19.00 11.14 11.12
N LEU A 214 -17.86 11.48 11.71
CA LEU A 214 -17.75 12.65 12.58
C LEU A 214 -17.98 13.95 11.79
N ARG A 215 -17.62 13.96 10.50
CA ARG A 215 -17.82 15.10 9.60
C ARG A 215 -19.30 15.30 9.27
N VAL A 216 -20.02 14.23 8.93
CA VAL A 216 -21.47 14.26 8.71
C VAL A 216 -22.18 14.68 9.99
N ARG A 217 -21.79 14.12 11.15
CA ARG A 217 -22.35 14.51 12.46
C ARG A 217 -22.15 16.00 12.76
N LYS A 218 -20.98 16.55 12.43
CA LYS A 218 -20.68 17.98 12.59
C LYS A 218 -21.47 18.86 11.61
N ALA A 219 -21.75 18.36 10.41
CA ALA A 219 -22.55 19.07 9.41
C ALA A 219 -24.05 19.09 9.73
N LEU A 220 -24.58 18.01 10.31
CA LEU A 220 -26.01 17.89 10.67
C LEU A 220 -26.42 18.72 11.90
N GLY A 221 -25.47 19.25 12.68
CA GLY A 221 -25.75 20.12 13.83
C GLY A 221 -26.63 19.45 14.91
N LYS A 222 -27.09 20.24 15.90
CA LYS A 222 -27.94 19.78 17.04
C LYS A 222 -29.37 19.35 16.65
N ARG A 223 -29.63 18.84 15.44
CA ARG A 223 -30.93 18.21 15.13
C ARG A 223 -30.97 16.81 15.76
N LYS A 224 -31.49 16.74 16.99
CA LYS A 224 -31.43 15.57 17.89
C LYS A 224 -31.93 14.26 17.25
N GLY A 225 -32.93 14.31 16.36
CA GLY A 225 -33.55 13.11 15.75
C GLY A 225 -32.78 12.50 14.56
N ALA A 226 -32.39 13.31 13.57
CA ALA A 226 -31.64 12.81 12.39
C ALA A 226 -30.20 12.40 12.74
N CYS A 227 -29.62 13.01 13.79
CA CYS A 227 -28.27 12.71 14.27
C CYS A 227 -28.18 11.30 14.87
N ALA A 228 -29.20 10.86 15.62
CA ALA A 228 -29.23 9.55 16.28
C ALA A 228 -29.33 8.41 15.26
N LEU A 229 -30.28 8.49 14.31
CA LEU A 229 -30.52 7.44 13.32
C LEU A 229 -29.35 7.27 12.35
N CYS A 230 -28.78 8.37 11.84
CA CYS A 230 -27.58 8.30 11.00
C CYS A 230 -26.34 7.86 11.79
N SER A 231 -26.20 8.27 13.05
CA SER A 231 -25.08 7.80 13.88
C SER A 231 -25.20 6.31 14.23
N ALA A 232 -26.42 5.82 14.46
CA ALA A 232 -26.69 4.41 14.74
C ALA A 232 -26.51 3.55 13.48
N ALA A 233 -27.10 3.94 12.34
CA ALA A 233 -26.94 3.22 11.08
C ALA A 233 -25.47 3.08 10.68
N VAL A 234 -24.69 4.15 10.83
CA VAL A 234 -23.28 4.11 10.44
C VAL A 234 -22.40 3.50 11.54
N ALA A 235 -22.77 3.56 12.82
CA ALA A 235 -22.12 2.75 13.87
C ALA A 235 -22.35 1.26 13.64
N VAL A 236 -23.55 0.86 13.21
CA VAL A 236 -23.88 -0.52 12.82
C VAL A 236 -23.08 -0.92 11.58
N SER A 237 -23.00 -0.08 10.54
CA SER A 237 -22.14 -0.34 9.37
C SER A 237 -20.66 -0.44 9.74
N PHE A 238 -20.19 0.36 10.70
CA PHE A 238 -18.81 0.33 11.18
C PHE A 238 -18.52 -0.92 12.01
N VAL A 239 -19.42 -1.31 12.92
CA VAL A 239 -19.30 -2.55 13.69
C VAL A 239 -19.37 -3.77 12.77
N ALA A 240 -20.30 -3.80 11.83
CA ALA A 240 -20.39 -4.84 10.80
C ALA A 240 -19.11 -4.91 9.96
N PHE A 241 -18.54 -3.76 9.58
CA PHE A 241 -17.26 -3.71 8.87
C PHE A 241 -16.10 -4.23 9.72
N VAL A 242 -15.99 -3.83 10.99
CA VAL A 242 -14.92 -4.29 11.90
C VAL A 242 -15.04 -5.79 12.18
N LEU A 243 -16.26 -6.31 12.36
CA LEU A 243 -16.50 -7.74 12.52
C LEU A 243 -16.20 -8.50 11.22
N GLY A 244 -16.60 -7.97 10.06
CA GLY A 244 -16.28 -8.53 8.75
C GLY A 244 -14.78 -8.53 8.46
N ALA A 245 -14.08 -7.45 8.80
CA ALA A 245 -12.63 -7.33 8.74
C ALA A 245 -11.94 -8.35 9.67
N SER A 246 -12.41 -8.48 10.91
CA SER A 246 -11.89 -9.45 11.88
C SER A 246 -12.16 -10.89 11.45
N HIS A 247 -13.31 -11.15 10.83
CA HIS A 247 -13.62 -12.42 10.21
C HIS A 247 -12.69 -12.70 9.02
N MET A 248 -12.50 -11.73 8.12
CA MET A 248 -11.60 -11.83 6.98
C MET A 248 -10.15 -12.09 7.41
N VAL A 249 -9.62 -11.33 8.37
CA VAL A 249 -8.27 -11.56 8.94
C VAL A 249 -8.16 -12.97 9.52
N ARG A 250 -9.16 -13.42 10.30
CA ARG A 250 -9.15 -14.77 10.90
C ARG A 250 -9.24 -15.86 9.85
N HIS A 251 -10.10 -15.70 8.85
CA HIS A 251 -10.25 -16.64 7.74
C HIS A 251 -8.97 -16.72 6.92
N THR A 252 -8.37 -15.58 6.60
CA THR A 252 -7.08 -15.50 5.91
C THR A 252 -5.95 -16.13 6.73
N ARG A 253 -5.87 -15.85 8.03
CA ARG A 253 -4.88 -16.48 8.91
C ARG A 253 -5.07 -17.99 8.98
N ARG A 254 -6.31 -18.47 9.13
CA ARG A 254 -6.62 -19.92 9.11
C ARG A 254 -6.23 -20.54 7.78
N ALA A 255 -6.62 -19.95 6.66
CA ALA A 255 -6.26 -20.44 5.33
C ALA A 255 -4.74 -20.44 5.10
N HIS A 256 -4.03 -19.42 5.58
CA HIS A 256 -2.57 -19.38 5.51
C HIS A 256 -1.96 -20.46 6.41
N THR A 257 -2.40 -20.59 7.67
CA THR A 257 -1.95 -21.62 8.60
C THR A 257 -2.21 -23.02 8.05
N GLU A 258 -3.40 -23.31 7.53
CA GLU A 258 -3.77 -24.58 6.89
C GLU A 258 -2.92 -24.88 5.65
N ARG A 259 -2.60 -23.87 4.84
CA ARG A 259 -1.66 -24.02 3.72
C ARG A 259 -0.25 -24.33 4.22
N THR A 260 0.24 -23.59 5.22
CA THR A 260 1.56 -23.82 5.81
C THR A 260 1.63 -25.19 6.48
N THR A 261 0.60 -25.66 7.19
CA THR A 261 0.60 -27.02 7.74
C THR A 261 0.49 -28.09 6.66
N ARG A 262 -0.26 -27.87 5.58
CA ARG A 262 -0.35 -28.82 4.45
C ARG A 262 0.95 -28.90 3.64
N ALA A 263 1.66 -27.77 3.50
CA ALA A 263 3.00 -27.70 2.92
C ALA A 263 4.05 -28.33 3.86
N LYS A 264 4.02 -28.02 5.15
CA LYS A 264 4.92 -28.56 6.19
C LYS A 264 4.73 -30.06 6.44
N ALA A 265 3.52 -30.57 6.23
CA ALA A 265 3.22 -32.02 6.27
C ALA A 265 3.73 -32.77 5.02
N ARG A 266 4.16 -32.07 3.96
CA ARG A 266 4.78 -32.65 2.77
C ARG A 266 6.24 -32.20 2.66
N LYS A 267 7.10 -32.79 3.49
CA LYS A 267 8.50 -32.98 3.07
C LYS A 267 8.47 -33.80 1.78
N CYS A 268 9.10 -33.30 0.72
CA CYS A 268 9.37 -34.12 -0.46
C CYS A 268 10.19 -35.32 -0.01
N SER A 269 9.56 -36.49 0.06
CA SER A 269 10.31 -37.74 0.12
C SER A 269 11.01 -37.88 -1.24
N PRO A 270 12.35 -38.04 -1.28
CA PRO A 270 13.11 -38.15 -2.54
C PRO A 270 12.67 -39.29 -3.47
N ALA A 271 11.82 -40.20 -2.99
CA ALA A 271 11.42 -41.42 -3.69
C ALA A 271 10.19 -41.30 -4.62
N GLU A 272 9.50 -40.14 -4.68
CA GLU A 272 8.24 -40.00 -5.46
C GLU A 272 8.32 -39.03 -6.66
N MET A 273 9.46 -38.38 -6.90
CA MET A 273 9.64 -37.43 -7.99
C MET A 273 10.27 -38.12 -9.20
N LYS A 274 9.52 -38.34 -10.29
CA LYS A 274 10.09 -38.76 -11.57
C LYS A 274 10.82 -37.58 -12.21
N ASP A 275 11.91 -37.93 -12.88
CA ASP A 275 12.74 -36.98 -13.60
C ASP A 275 11.99 -36.43 -14.82
N GLY A 276 12.17 -35.14 -15.09
CA GLY A 276 11.46 -34.48 -16.16
C GLY A 276 11.44 -32.97 -16.03
N VAL A 277 10.93 -32.34 -17.08
CA VAL A 277 10.72 -30.89 -17.15
C VAL A 277 9.22 -30.64 -17.09
N TYR A 278 8.80 -29.93 -16.05
CA TYR A 278 7.39 -29.66 -15.78
C TYR A 278 7.10 -28.18 -15.85
N GLU A 279 5.94 -27.81 -16.37
CA GLU A 279 5.49 -26.43 -16.42
C GLU A 279 4.18 -26.25 -15.66
N ALA A 280 4.09 -25.15 -14.90
CA ALA A 280 2.85 -24.77 -14.24
C ALA A 280 2.73 -23.26 -14.14
N SER A 281 1.48 -22.81 -14.18
CA SER A 281 1.13 -21.40 -13.97
C SER A 281 0.34 -21.20 -12.68
N ALA A 282 0.65 -20.11 -11.99
CA ALA A 282 -0.10 -19.59 -10.86
C ALA A 282 -0.37 -18.10 -11.02
N GLN A 283 -1.42 -17.61 -10.36
CA GLN A 283 -1.72 -16.18 -10.35
C GLN A 283 -0.72 -15.46 -9.41
N GLY A 284 0.01 -14.49 -9.97
CA GLY A 284 0.91 -13.54 -9.30
C GLY A 284 0.24 -12.21 -8.94
N HIS A 285 1.04 -11.17 -8.72
CA HIS A 285 0.56 -9.85 -8.28
C HIS A 285 -0.25 -9.15 -9.39
N ASN A 286 0.35 -8.94 -10.56
CA ASN A 286 -0.25 -8.25 -11.71
C ASN A 286 -0.79 -9.17 -12.81
N GLY A 287 -0.59 -10.49 -12.73
CA GLY A 287 -1.12 -11.43 -13.73
C GLY A 287 -0.65 -12.86 -13.49
N LYS A 288 -0.73 -13.72 -14.52
CA LYS A 288 -0.25 -15.11 -14.39
C LYS A 288 1.28 -15.13 -14.44
N LEU A 289 1.85 -16.04 -13.65
CA LEU A 289 3.26 -16.35 -13.60
C LEU A 289 3.42 -17.84 -13.91
N SER A 290 4.19 -18.13 -14.96
CA SER A 290 4.45 -19.46 -15.50
C SER A 290 5.88 -19.87 -15.20
N LEU A 291 6.03 -21.01 -14.55
CA LEU A 291 7.30 -21.61 -14.16
C LEU A 291 7.58 -22.87 -14.96
N ARG A 292 8.87 -23.18 -15.10
CA ARG A 292 9.40 -24.46 -15.50
C ARG A 292 10.31 -24.99 -14.39
N VAL A 293 10.02 -26.20 -13.92
CA VAL A 293 10.80 -26.90 -12.90
C VAL A 293 11.45 -28.12 -13.55
N THR A 294 12.76 -28.24 -13.38
CA THR A 294 13.54 -29.39 -13.82
C THR A 294 13.79 -30.30 -12.63
N ILE A 295 13.40 -31.57 -12.75
CA ILE A 295 13.65 -32.62 -11.75
C ILE A 295 14.62 -33.64 -12.36
N SER A 296 15.69 -33.94 -11.64
CA SER A 296 16.72 -34.91 -12.04
C SER A 296 17.19 -35.71 -10.82
N GLN A 297 17.28 -37.03 -10.96
CA GLN A 297 17.61 -37.96 -9.90
C GLN A 297 16.72 -37.81 -8.66
N GLY A 298 15.42 -37.56 -8.87
CA GLY A 298 14.45 -37.32 -7.78
C GLY A 298 14.69 -36.04 -6.99
N ARG A 299 15.41 -35.06 -7.55
CA ARG A 299 15.70 -33.75 -6.93
C ARG A 299 15.31 -32.60 -7.83
N ILE A 300 14.86 -31.50 -7.23
CA ILE A 300 14.60 -30.23 -7.92
C ILE A 300 15.94 -29.60 -8.28
N GLU A 301 16.30 -29.63 -9.56
CA GLU A 301 17.57 -29.10 -10.07
C GLU A 301 17.47 -27.60 -10.36
N ALA A 302 16.36 -27.17 -10.96
CA ALA A 302 16.16 -25.78 -11.33
C ALA A 302 14.68 -25.39 -11.29
N VAL A 303 14.43 -24.15 -10.87
CA VAL A 303 13.14 -23.48 -11.01
C VAL A 303 13.38 -22.21 -11.84
N THR A 304 12.81 -22.18 -13.04
CA THR A 304 12.97 -21.09 -14.01
C THR A 304 11.62 -20.48 -14.34
N VAL A 305 11.57 -19.17 -14.58
CA VAL A 305 10.33 -18.50 -15.00
C VAL A 305 10.32 -18.43 -16.51
N VAL A 306 9.30 -19.02 -17.12
CA VAL A 306 9.12 -19.08 -18.58
C VAL A 306 8.30 -17.90 -19.10
N GLY A 307 7.52 -17.28 -18.22
CA GLY A 307 6.79 -16.06 -18.54
C GLY A 307 6.05 -15.52 -17.32
N HIS A 308 6.04 -14.20 -17.16
CA HIS A 308 5.22 -13.55 -16.15
C HIS A 308 4.60 -12.27 -16.72
N SER A 309 3.36 -11.98 -16.38
CA SER A 309 2.77 -10.64 -16.60
C SER A 309 3.20 -9.65 -15.49
N ASP A 310 4.08 -10.09 -14.59
CA ASP A 310 4.45 -9.42 -13.36
C ASP A 310 5.79 -8.70 -13.53
N ASP A 311 5.88 -7.71 -14.43
CA ASP A 311 7.12 -6.90 -14.65
C ASP A 311 7.40 -5.91 -13.51
N ASP A 312 7.01 -6.26 -12.29
CA ASP A 312 7.36 -5.51 -11.11
C ASP A 312 8.85 -5.77 -10.80
N PRO A 313 9.70 -4.74 -10.56
CA PRO A 313 11.06 -4.96 -10.07
C PRO A 313 11.11 -5.91 -8.86
N TYR A 314 10.04 -6.01 -8.06
CA TYR A 314 9.90 -6.94 -6.95
C TYR A 314 9.74 -8.40 -7.39
N ALA A 315 9.15 -8.67 -8.55
CA ALA A 315 8.92 -10.03 -9.04
C ALA A 315 10.24 -10.76 -9.29
N SER A 316 11.22 -10.08 -9.90
CA SER A 316 12.57 -10.65 -10.11
C SER A 316 13.22 -11.13 -8.81
N TRP A 317 12.97 -10.46 -7.68
CA TRP A 317 13.50 -10.84 -6.38
C TRP A 317 12.85 -12.10 -5.81
N ALA A 318 11.54 -12.22 -5.95
CA ALA A 318 10.83 -13.44 -5.58
C ALA A 318 11.31 -14.60 -6.46
N VAL A 319 11.46 -14.36 -7.76
CA VAL A 319 11.92 -15.37 -8.71
C VAL A 319 13.29 -15.89 -8.33
N GLU A 320 14.28 -15.01 -8.11
CA GLU A 320 15.63 -15.44 -7.76
C GLU A 320 15.69 -16.06 -6.35
N GLY A 321 15.17 -15.35 -5.35
CA GLY A 321 15.29 -15.74 -3.94
C GLY A 321 14.49 -16.99 -3.59
N VAL A 322 13.23 -17.08 -4.02
CA VAL A 322 12.37 -18.24 -3.71
C VAL A 322 12.78 -19.46 -4.52
N SER A 323 13.15 -19.31 -5.79
CA SER A 323 13.64 -20.43 -6.60
C SER A 323 14.92 -21.03 -6.01
N ALA A 324 15.88 -20.19 -5.61
CA ALA A 324 17.10 -20.65 -4.95
C ALA A 324 16.80 -21.34 -3.61
N ALA A 325 15.88 -20.79 -2.81
CA ALA A 325 15.48 -21.40 -1.55
C ALA A 325 14.80 -22.76 -1.75
N ILE A 326 13.94 -22.91 -2.76
CA ILE A 326 13.28 -24.19 -3.07
C ILE A 326 14.29 -25.24 -3.51
N VAL A 327 15.23 -24.87 -4.39
CA VAL A 327 16.32 -25.76 -4.84
C VAL A 327 17.21 -26.15 -3.66
N GLY A 328 17.58 -25.21 -2.78
CA GLY A 328 18.41 -25.50 -1.62
C GLY A 328 17.72 -26.35 -0.56
N ALA A 329 16.45 -26.07 -0.27
CA ALA A 329 15.67 -26.78 0.73
C ALA A 329 15.09 -28.11 0.22
N GLN A 330 15.06 -28.32 -1.10
CA GLN A 330 14.32 -29.41 -1.76
C GLN A 330 12.87 -29.49 -1.25
N SER A 331 12.27 -28.32 -1.01
CA SER A 331 10.96 -28.18 -0.37
C SER A 331 10.31 -26.87 -0.79
N THR A 332 8.98 -26.85 -0.80
CA THR A 332 8.19 -25.63 -0.99
C THR A 332 7.97 -24.86 0.32
N ASP A 333 8.42 -25.38 1.46
CA ASP A 333 8.41 -24.70 2.78
C ASP A 333 9.58 -23.73 2.90
N VAL A 334 9.50 -22.64 2.14
CA VAL A 334 10.52 -21.59 2.12
C VAL A 334 9.92 -20.22 2.41
N ASP A 335 10.72 -19.33 2.98
CA ASP A 335 10.27 -17.98 3.31
C ASP A 335 9.97 -17.15 2.06
N VAL A 336 8.89 -16.39 2.13
CA VAL A 336 8.51 -15.44 1.08
C VAL A 336 9.41 -14.21 1.11
N VAL A 337 9.72 -13.65 -0.06
CA VAL A 337 10.49 -12.42 -0.16
C VAL A 337 9.62 -11.22 0.22
N SER A 338 10.11 -10.40 1.14
CA SER A 338 9.45 -9.15 1.57
C SER A 338 9.24 -8.20 0.39
N GLU A 339 8.04 -7.61 0.29
CA GLU A 339 7.54 -6.78 -0.83
C GLU A 339 7.24 -7.55 -2.13
N ALA A 340 7.60 -8.83 -2.21
CA ALA A 340 7.30 -9.70 -3.35
C ALA A 340 6.47 -10.92 -2.92
N THR A 341 5.70 -10.81 -1.84
CA THR A 341 4.99 -11.94 -1.23
C THR A 341 3.99 -12.58 -2.18
N SER A 342 3.20 -11.78 -2.91
CA SER A 342 2.22 -12.34 -3.87
C SER A 342 2.90 -13.14 -4.97
N THR A 343 4.06 -12.70 -5.45
CA THR A 343 4.85 -13.39 -6.47
C THR A 343 5.57 -14.59 -5.87
N SER A 344 6.12 -14.47 -4.64
CA SER A 344 6.76 -15.56 -3.89
C SER A 344 5.79 -16.71 -3.66
N GLU A 345 4.58 -16.42 -3.17
CA GLU A 345 3.55 -17.43 -2.99
C GLU A 345 3.05 -18.00 -4.32
N ALA A 346 3.05 -17.21 -5.41
CA ALA A 346 2.70 -17.73 -6.73
C ALA A 346 3.74 -18.76 -7.20
N ILE A 347 5.03 -18.51 -6.95
CA ILE A 347 6.11 -19.44 -7.26
C ILE A 347 5.92 -20.73 -6.46
N ILE A 348 5.78 -20.62 -5.13
CA ILE A 348 5.53 -21.77 -4.24
C ILE A 348 4.32 -22.58 -4.71
N ARG A 349 3.19 -21.93 -5.01
CA ARG A 349 1.97 -22.61 -5.50
C ARG A 349 2.16 -23.31 -6.86
N ALA A 350 2.92 -22.70 -7.77
CA ALA A 350 3.16 -23.30 -9.07
C ALA A 350 4.08 -24.52 -8.96
N VAL A 351 5.11 -24.47 -8.11
CA VAL A 351 5.93 -25.64 -7.78
C VAL A 351 5.08 -26.70 -7.09
N GLU A 352 4.28 -26.36 -6.07
CA GLU A 352 3.38 -27.31 -5.41
C GLU A 352 2.42 -28.01 -6.37
N LYS A 353 1.90 -27.32 -7.39
CA LYS A 353 1.06 -27.93 -8.42
C LYS A 353 1.83 -28.97 -9.24
N ILE A 354 3.07 -28.69 -9.61
CA ILE A 354 3.94 -29.64 -10.34
C ILE A 354 4.18 -30.88 -9.49
N LEU A 355 4.46 -30.69 -8.20
CA LEU A 355 4.67 -31.79 -7.27
C LEU A 355 3.39 -32.59 -6.97
N GLN A 356 2.22 -32.06 -7.32
CA GLN A 356 0.91 -32.70 -7.16
C GLN A 356 0.39 -33.32 -8.45
N GLN A 357 1.03 -33.06 -9.60
CA GLN A 357 0.57 -33.63 -10.87
C GLN A 357 0.79 -35.14 -10.89
N PRO A 358 -0.19 -35.93 -11.38
CA PRO A 358 0.04 -37.33 -11.70
C PRO A 358 1.13 -37.37 -12.76
N GLN A 359 2.26 -37.97 -12.41
CA GLN A 359 3.41 -37.97 -13.29
C GLN A 359 3.19 -38.99 -14.42
N PRO A 360 3.50 -38.63 -15.68
CA PRO A 360 3.22 -39.46 -16.85
C PRO A 360 3.81 -40.87 -16.73
#